data_AF-A0A7J5F027-F1
#
_entry.id   AF-A0A7J5F027-F1
#
_cell.length_a   1.000
_cell.length_b   1.000
_cell.length_c   1.000
_cell.angle_alpha   90.00
_cell.angle_beta   90.00
_cell.angle_gamma   90.00
#
_symmetry.space_group_name_H-M   'P 1'
#
loop_
_entity.id
_entity.type
_entity.pdbx_description
1 polymer ?
#
loop_
_entity_poly.entity_id
_entity_poly.type
_entity_poly.pdbx_seq_one_letter_code
_entity_poly.pdbx_strand_id
1 'polypeptide(L)'
;NVDYTVDYIIGQVIIKNQAALEPGKNLQIKFEQNDLFQLASKTLLGVRGEVDLSERTKFGFTVMNLDQQTLSDKVRLNEEPINNSIYGFDGQTSGDLPFLTKALDALPFFDTKAKSDFNLRGEVAYMSPDPNTKKSTIPDDQGAGIAYIDDFEGAKRIIPLGIGYGLWRDASPPLFQANVDADIKNPADDTTRIKSKARTFWYNPSTPTSINDIYGFDEKGESIKKVAKGQDQITVLSLNYNPTARGTYNFSPDLRTTLLAEPRKNWGGVQRLISTTALDLVRENINFIEVWVRVNKGTIDSTRKVYINLGSISEDVLVNSSLDTEDKGAFKNGILNEGEDTGIDGLTDEQERNTFASFLASNTWGPDLPDPTDDPSGDNWSWNF
;
A
#
# COMPACT_ATOMS: atom_id res chain seq x y z
N ASN A 1 31.27 -42.93 5.75
CA ASN A 1 31.91 -41.86 4.95
C ASN A 1 33.40 -41.81 5.24
N VAL A 2 34.21 -42.04 4.21
CA VAL A 2 35.67 -42.08 4.30
C VAL A 2 36.25 -40.67 4.18
N ASP A 3 35.71 -39.85 3.28
CA ASP A 3 36.33 -38.57 2.90
C ASP A 3 35.71 -37.31 3.53
N TYR A 4 34.52 -37.39 4.13
CA TYR A 4 33.85 -36.23 4.75
C TYR A 4 32.85 -36.63 5.85
N THR A 5 32.44 -35.67 6.67
CA THR A 5 31.34 -35.78 7.65
C THR A 5 30.44 -34.55 7.57
N VAL A 6 29.15 -34.73 7.83
CA VAL A 6 28.15 -33.66 7.81
C VAL A 6 27.47 -33.61 9.17
N ASP A 7 27.44 -32.43 9.78
CA ASP A 7 26.56 -32.11 10.88
C ASP A 7 25.29 -31.46 10.30
N TYR A 8 24.19 -32.21 10.32
CA TYR A 8 22.91 -31.77 9.76
C TYR A 8 22.16 -30.78 10.65
N ILE A 9 22.53 -30.66 11.93
CA ILE A 9 21.86 -29.74 12.86
C ILE A 9 22.33 -28.31 12.59
N ILE A 10 23.64 -28.14 12.43
CA ILE A 10 24.26 -26.82 12.18
C ILE A 10 24.61 -26.59 10.70
N GLY A 11 24.38 -27.57 9.83
CA GLY A 11 24.68 -27.48 8.39
C GLY A 11 26.18 -27.47 8.07
N GLN A 12 27.02 -28.06 8.92
CA GLN A 12 28.48 -28.03 8.75
C GLN A 12 28.99 -29.26 8.00
N VAL A 13 29.80 -29.05 6.96
CA VAL A 13 30.52 -30.12 6.26
C VAL A 13 32.00 -30.07 6.63
N ILE A 14 32.53 -31.18 7.15
CA ILE A 14 33.95 -31.36 7.47
C ILE A 14 34.56 -32.31 6.45
N ILE A 15 35.50 -31.81 5.64
CA ILE A 15 36.25 -32.61 4.67
C ILE A 15 37.43 -33.26 5.40
N LYS A 16 37.50 -34.60 5.36
CA LYS A 16 38.57 -35.40 5.99
C LYS A 16 39.74 -35.66 5.05
N ASN A 17 39.47 -35.68 3.75
CA ASN A 17 40.48 -35.91 2.73
C ASN A 17 41.29 -34.64 2.48
N GLN A 18 42.52 -34.58 3.01
CA GLN A 18 43.41 -33.43 2.86
C GLN A 18 43.79 -33.16 1.40
N ALA A 19 43.84 -34.19 0.54
CA ALA A 19 44.14 -34.03 -0.89
C ALA A 19 43.03 -33.25 -1.64
N ALA A 20 41.80 -33.24 -1.10
CA ALA A 20 40.69 -32.45 -1.63
C ALA A 20 40.76 -30.97 -1.18
N LEU A 21 41.63 -30.63 -0.23
CA LEU A 21 41.83 -29.27 0.30
C LEU A 21 43.08 -28.58 -0.26
N GLU A 22 43.78 -29.24 -1.19
CA GLU A 22 44.96 -28.68 -1.85
C GLU A 22 44.64 -27.38 -2.62
N PRO A 23 45.52 -26.36 -2.59
CA PRO A 23 45.30 -25.11 -3.31
C PRO A 23 45.08 -25.33 -4.82
N GLY A 24 44.04 -24.71 -5.37
CA GLY A 24 43.68 -24.83 -6.79
C GLY A 24 42.67 -25.94 -7.10
N LYS A 25 42.19 -26.68 -6.10
CA LYS A 25 41.05 -27.59 -6.25
C LYS A 25 39.72 -26.84 -6.02
N ASN A 26 38.79 -27.00 -6.96
CA ASN A 26 37.42 -26.47 -6.84
C ASN A 26 36.49 -27.54 -6.25
N LEU A 27 36.12 -27.39 -4.98
CA LEU A 27 35.14 -28.25 -4.32
C LEU A 27 33.73 -27.66 -4.47
N GLN A 28 32.80 -28.41 -5.06
CA GLN A 28 31.38 -28.03 -5.15
C GLN A 28 30.56 -28.87 -4.16
N ILE A 29 29.85 -28.19 -3.26
CA ILE A 29 28.91 -28.80 -2.31
C ILE A 29 27.50 -28.42 -2.75
N LYS A 30 26.67 -29.43 -3.05
CA LYS A 30 25.24 -29.26 -3.32
C LYS A 30 24.48 -29.74 -2.08
N PHE A 31 23.53 -28.94 -1.61
CA PHE A 31 22.69 -29.27 -0.47
C PHE A 31 21.23 -28.99 -0.81
N GLU A 32 20.34 -29.71 -0.13
CA GLU A 32 18.90 -29.48 -0.17
C GLU A 32 18.46 -29.05 1.24
N GLN A 33 17.60 -28.03 1.31
CA GLN A 33 17.03 -27.55 2.56
C GLN A 33 15.51 -27.73 2.50
N ASN A 34 14.95 -28.30 3.56
CA ASN A 34 13.52 -28.25 3.80
C ASN A 34 13.18 -26.85 4.31
N ASP A 35 12.80 -25.96 3.41
CA ASP A 35 12.33 -24.64 3.77
C ASP A 35 10.89 -24.72 4.30
N LEU A 36 10.68 -24.25 5.52
CA LEU A 36 9.41 -24.41 6.25
C LEU A 36 8.30 -23.51 5.69
N PHE A 37 8.64 -22.53 4.84
CA PHE A 37 7.72 -21.56 4.26
C PHE A 37 7.88 -21.44 2.73
N GLN A 38 7.59 -22.51 1.99
CA GLN A 38 7.36 -22.40 0.54
C GLN A 38 5.87 -22.28 0.27
N LEU A 39 5.42 -21.11 -0.21
CA LEU A 39 4.02 -20.88 -0.56
C LEU A 39 3.65 -21.51 -1.92
N ALA A 40 4.63 -21.71 -2.81
CA ALA A 40 4.45 -22.38 -4.10
C ALA A 40 4.42 -23.91 -3.94
N SER A 41 3.45 -24.58 -4.58
CA SER A 41 3.35 -26.04 -4.54
C SER A 41 4.36 -26.68 -5.49
N LYS A 42 5.03 -27.74 -5.02
CA LYS A 42 5.93 -28.58 -5.81
C LYS A 42 5.49 -30.03 -5.69
N THR A 43 5.24 -30.66 -6.83
CA THR A 43 4.80 -32.05 -6.89
C THR A 43 5.83 -32.86 -7.65
N LEU A 44 6.48 -33.82 -6.97
CA LEU A 44 7.40 -34.77 -7.58
C LEU A 44 6.72 -36.14 -7.60
N LEU A 45 6.38 -36.63 -8.79
CA LEU A 45 5.84 -37.96 -9.00
C LEU A 45 6.85 -38.80 -9.76
N GLY A 46 7.01 -40.06 -9.37
CA GLY A 46 7.95 -40.92 -10.05
C GLY A 46 7.70 -42.40 -9.80
N VAL A 47 8.18 -43.21 -10.73
CA VAL A 47 8.22 -44.67 -10.64
C VAL A 47 9.61 -45.13 -11.00
N ARG A 48 10.16 -46.03 -10.19
CA ARG A 48 11.42 -46.72 -10.44
C ARG A 48 11.18 -48.22 -10.42
N GLY A 49 11.69 -48.91 -11.42
CA GLY A 49 11.73 -50.37 -11.45
C GLY A 49 13.16 -50.87 -11.49
N GLU A 50 13.44 -51.94 -10.77
CA GLU A 50 14.75 -52.59 -10.72
C GLU A 50 14.59 -54.08 -11.00
N VAL A 51 15.51 -54.64 -11.77
CA VAL A 51 15.60 -56.06 -12.07
C VAL A 51 17.00 -56.56 -11.74
N ASP A 52 17.06 -57.52 -10.83
CA ASP A 52 18.28 -58.27 -10.52
C ASP A 52 18.47 -59.35 -11.58
N LEU A 53 19.41 -59.16 -12.51
CA LEU A 53 19.75 -60.16 -13.54
C LEU A 53 20.64 -61.26 -12.96
N SER A 54 21.41 -60.97 -11.90
CA SER A 54 22.18 -61.93 -11.10
C SER A 54 22.52 -61.34 -9.74
N GLU A 55 23.13 -62.12 -8.83
CA GLU A 55 23.62 -61.62 -7.53
C GLU A 55 24.60 -60.44 -7.63
N ARG A 56 25.20 -60.23 -8.81
CA ARG A 56 26.20 -59.19 -9.04
C ARG A 56 25.85 -58.22 -10.17
N THR A 57 24.69 -58.36 -10.81
CA THR A 57 24.29 -57.49 -11.93
C THR A 57 22.86 -57.03 -11.78
N LYS A 58 22.68 -55.72 -11.77
CA LYS A 58 21.41 -55.02 -11.58
C LYS A 58 21.14 -54.08 -12.74
N PHE A 59 19.87 -53.95 -13.10
CA PHE A 59 19.40 -53.00 -14.09
C PHE A 59 18.19 -52.23 -13.53
N GLY A 60 18.21 -50.92 -13.65
CA GLY A 60 17.16 -50.01 -13.20
C GLY A 60 16.61 -49.16 -14.34
N PHE A 61 15.32 -48.85 -14.27
CA PHE A 61 14.71 -47.77 -15.04
C PHE A 61 13.96 -46.83 -14.10
N THR A 62 13.97 -45.54 -14.41
CA THR A 62 13.35 -44.49 -13.61
C THR A 62 12.58 -43.55 -14.51
N VAL A 63 11.35 -43.21 -14.15
CA VAL A 63 10.58 -42.13 -14.77
C VAL A 63 10.09 -41.21 -13.66
N MET A 64 10.38 -39.92 -13.77
CA MET A 64 9.99 -38.92 -12.77
C MET A 64 9.48 -37.66 -13.46
N ASN A 65 8.51 -37.00 -12.84
CA ASN A 65 8.00 -35.70 -13.24
C ASN A 65 7.98 -34.76 -12.03
N LEU A 66 8.58 -33.60 -12.19
CA LEU A 66 8.56 -32.50 -11.22
C LEU A 66 7.71 -31.38 -11.80
N ASP A 67 6.55 -31.13 -11.21
CA ASP A 67 5.66 -30.01 -11.55
C ASP A 67 5.68 -28.96 -10.44
N GLN A 68 5.98 -27.71 -10.79
CA GLN A 68 5.96 -26.57 -9.88
C GLN A 68 4.88 -25.60 -10.31
N GLN A 69 4.12 -25.04 -9.36
CA GLN A 69 3.10 -24.04 -9.64
C GLN A 69 3.39 -22.73 -8.90
N THR A 70 3.00 -21.62 -9.51
CA THR A 70 3.05 -20.29 -8.89
C THR A 70 1.69 -19.91 -8.29
N LEU A 71 1.72 -19.07 -7.26
CA LEU A 71 0.51 -18.50 -6.64
C LEU A 71 -0.10 -17.37 -7.47
N SER A 72 0.69 -16.80 -8.38
CA SER A 72 0.33 -15.67 -9.22
C SER A 72 0.54 -16.05 -10.68
N ASP A 73 -0.37 -15.60 -11.54
CA ASP A 73 -0.19 -15.64 -13.00
C ASP A 73 0.79 -14.57 -13.50
N LYS A 74 1.03 -13.53 -12.68
CA LYS A 74 2.13 -12.58 -12.89
C LYS A 74 3.39 -13.17 -12.30
N VAL A 75 4.14 -13.88 -13.13
CA VAL A 75 5.38 -14.54 -12.71
C VAL A 75 6.57 -13.64 -13.00
N ARG A 76 7.39 -13.39 -11.99
CA ARG A 76 8.62 -12.59 -12.13
C ARG A 76 9.75 -13.42 -12.70
N LEU A 77 10.75 -12.74 -13.24
CA LEU A 77 11.98 -13.39 -13.69
C LEU A 77 12.64 -14.16 -12.52
N ASN A 78 13.01 -15.42 -12.75
CA ASN A 78 13.54 -16.40 -11.78
C ASN A 78 12.52 -17.01 -10.81
N GLU A 79 11.24 -16.68 -10.93
CA GLU A 79 10.14 -17.31 -10.19
C GLU A 79 9.27 -18.18 -11.13
N GLU A 80 9.78 -18.52 -12.32
CA GLU A 80 9.06 -19.30 -13.33
C GLU A 80 8.72 -20.72 -12.84
N PRO A 81 7.46 -21.15 -12.96
CA PRO A 81 7.09 -22.52 -12.66
C PRO A 81 7.63 -23.45 -13.75
N ILE A 82 8.33 -24.50 -13.34
CA ILE A 82 8.91 -25.49 -14.25
C ILE A 82 8.11 -26.79 -14.22
N ASN A 83 8.13 -27.52 -15.33
CA ASN A 83 7.67 -28.90 -15.39
C ASN A 83 8.71 -29.76 -16.10
N ASN A 84 9.43 -30.59 -15.35
CA ASN A 84 10.53 -31.39 -15.89
C ASN A 84 10.21 -32.89 -15.77
N SER A 85 10.28 -33.60 -16.89
CA SER A 85 10.18 -35.05 -16.93
C SER A 85 11.56 -35.67 -17.17
N ILE A 86 11.98 -36.60 -16.31
CA ILE A 86 13.24 -37.32 -16.40
C ILE A 86 12.96 -38.80 -16.66
N TYR A 87 13.66 -39.37 -17.62
CA TYR A 87 13.65 -40.78 -17.99
C TYR A 87 15.07 -41.32 -17.87
N GLY A 88 15.32 -42.23 -16.94
CA GLY A 88 16.64 -42.77 -16.63
C GLY A 88 16.71 -44.28 -16.79
N PHE A 89 17.88 -44.76 -17.20
CA PHE A 89 18.28 -46.17 -17.14
C PHE A 89 19.62 -46.26 -16.44
N ASP A 90 19.74 -47.18 -15.50
CA ASP A 90 20.99 -47.41 -14.77
C ASP A 90 21.32 -48.90 -14.72
N GLY A 91 22.60 -49.20 -14.63
CA GLY A 91 23.12 -50.55 -14.58
C GLY A 91 24.35 -50.63 -13.71
N GLN A 92 24.44 -51.69 -12.93
CA GLN A 92 25.61 -52.00 -12.13
C GLN A 92 26.00 -53.46 -12.32
N THR A 93 27.30 -53.71 -12.48
CA THR A 93 27.85 -55.07 -12.44
C THR A 93 29.15 -55.09 -11.63
N SER A 94 29.35 -56.14 -10.84
CA SER A 94 30.58 -56.34 -10.08
C SER A 94 31.13 -57.75 -10.21
N GLY A 95 32.42 -57.91 -9.94
CA GLY A 95 33.05 -59.21 -9.95
C GLY A 95 34.46 -59.20 -9.38
N ASP A 96 34.93 -60.37 -8.98
CA ASP A 96 36.30 -60.53 -8.49
C ASP A 96 37.26 -60.58 -9.70
N LEU A 97 38.46 -60.03 -9.55
CA LEU A 97 39.55 -60.11 -10.51
C LEU A 97 40.75 -60.90 -9.91
N PRO A 98 40.64 -62.24 -9.71
CA PRO A 98 41.71 -63.01 -9.10
C PRO A 98 43.03 -62.96 -9.88
N PHE A 99 42.97 -62.76 -11.21
CA PHE A 99 44.18 -62.61 -12.02
C PHE A 99 44.96 -61.36 -11.64
N LEU A 100 44.28 -60.27 -11.30
CA LEU A 100 44.91 -59.00 -10.92
C LEU A 100 45.53 -59.12 -9.54
N THR A 101 44.82 -59.74 -8.58
CA THR A 101 45.38 -60.07 -7.26
C THR A 101 46.68 -60.84 -7.39
N LYS A 102 46.70 -61.91 -8.22
CA LYS A 102 47.88 -62.74 -8.44
C LYS A 102 49.01 -62.02 -9.17
N ALA A 103 48.68 -61.15 -10.13
CA ALA A 103 49.68 -60.36 -10.85
C ALA A 103 50.37 -59.34 -9.94
N LEU A 104 49.62 -58.72 -9.02
CA LEU A 104 50.15 -57.78 -8.04
C LEU A 104 51.01 -58.48 -6.98
N ASP A 105 50.61 -59.67 -6.53
CA ASP A 105 51.37 -60.52 -5.60
C ASP A 105 52.67 -61.07 -6.20
N ALA A 106 52.77 -61.13 -7.54
CA ALA A 106 53.96 -61.57 -8.25
C ALA A 106 55.03 -60.48 -8.43
N LEU A 107 54.77 -59.23 -8.03
CA LEU A 107 55.74 -58.14 -8.13
C LEU A 107 56.79 -58.23 -7.02
N PRO A 108 58.09 -58.06 -7.34
CA PRO A 108 59.14 -58.08 -6.32
C PRO A 108 58.91 -56.97 -5.29
N PHE A 109 59.08 -57.31 -4.00
CA PHE A 109 58.88 -56.44 -2.83
C PHE A 109 57.41 -56.10 -2.47
N PHE A 110 56.42 -56.84 -2.98
CA PHE A 110 55.00 -56.68 -2.66
C PHE A 110 54.37 -58.07 -2.32
N ASP A 111 53.64 -58.19 -1.20
CA ASP A 111 52.88 -59.40 -0.81
C ASP A 111 51.47 -58.95 -0.42
N THR A 112 50.45 -59.40 -1.17
CA THR A 112 49.06 -58.99 -0.93
C THR A 112 48.09 -60.15 -1.11
N LYS A 113 47.32 -60.42 -0.05
CA LYS A 113 46.25 -61.43 -0.03
C LYS A 113 44.85 -60.82 -0.16
N ALA A 114 44.77 -59.48 -0.26
CA ALA A 114 43.51 -58.79 -0.42
C ALA A 114 42.93 -59.08 -1.82
N LYS A 115 41.66 -59.48 -1.88
CA LYS A 115 40.99 -59.75 -3.17
C LYS A 115 40.88 -58.45 -3.97
N SER A 116 41.24 -58.51 -5.24
CA SER A 116 40.90 -57.48 -6.22
C SER A 116 39.49 -57.73 -6.76
N ASP A 117 38.70 -56.68 -6.85
CA ASP A 117 37.37 -56.68 -7.45
C ASP A 117 37.20 -55.49 -8.41
N PHE A 118 36.16 -55.55 -9.24
CA PHE A 118 35.70 -54.42 -10.03
C PHE A 118 34.22 -54.15 -9.76
N ASN A 119 33.86 -52.87 -9.88
CA ASN A 119 32.49 -52.41 -9.82
C ASN A 119 32.29 -51.41 -10.96
N LEU A 120 31.50 -51.81 -11.95
CA LEU A 120 31.14 -50.97 -13.08
C LEU A 120 29.72 -50.47 -12.87
N ARG A 121 29.55 -49.16 -12.93
CA ARG A 121 28.25 -48.48 -12.86
C ARG A 121 28.10 -47.57 -14.07
N GLY A 122 26.92 -47.61 -14.68
CA GLY A 122 26.56 -46.72 -15.77
C GLY A 122 25.14 -46.20 -15.55
N GLU A 123 24.92 -44.94 -15.88
CA GLU A 123 23.60 -44.30 -15.85
C GLU A 123 23.47 -43.44 -17.10
N VAL A 124 22.29 -43.49 -17.71
CA VAL A 124 21.89 -42.59 -18.80
C VAL A 124 20.53 -42.04 -18.47
N ALA A 125 20.39 -40.71 -18.54
CA ALA A 125 19.13 -40.05 -18.30
C ALA A 125 18.84 -39.04 -19.41
N TYR A 126 17.58 -38.99 -19.82
CA TYR A 126 17.04 -37.98 -20.72
C TYR A 126 16.05 -37.12 -19.93
N MET A 127 16.20 -35.81 -20.05
CA MET A 127 15.27 -34.83 -19.46
C MET A 127 14.51 -34.14 -20.58
N SER A 128 13.19 -34.15 -20.47
CA SER A 128 12.27 -33.32 -21.26
C SER A 128 11.82 -32.15 -20.39
N PRO A 129 12.43 -30.96 -20.55
CA PRO A 129 12.09 -29.80 -19.75
C PRO A 129 10.95 -28.98 -20.36
N ASP A 130 10.02 -28.52 -19.52
CA ASP A 130 9.25 -27.31 -19.75
C ASP A 130 9.76 -26.24 -18.77
N PRO A 131 10.59 -25.28 -19.24
CA PRO A 131 11.21 -24.29 -18.39
C PRO A 131 10.24 -23.23 -17.86
N ASN A 132 9.02 -23.14 -18.42
CA ASN A 132 8.01 -22.21 -17.93
C ASN A 132 6.60 -22.69 -18.32
N THR A 133 5.85 -23.21 -17.36
CA THR A 133 4.48 -23.69 -17.60
C THR A 133 3.46 -22.57 -17.81
N LYS A 134 3.80 -21.31 -17.50
CA LYS A 134 2.97 -20.14 -17.81
C LYS A 134 3.27 -19.66 -19.22
N LYS A 135 2.31 -19.92 -20.12
CA LYS A 135 2.41 -19.55 -21.53
C LYS A 135 1.68 -18.24 -21.82
N SER A 136 2.14 -17.54 -22.84
CA SER A 136 1.50 -16.31 -23.32
C SER A 136 0.10 -16.60 -23.85
N THR A 137 -0.84 -15.70 -23.55
CA THR A 137 -2.19 -15.68 -24.12
C THR A 137 -2.26 -14.91 -25.44
N ILE A 138 -1.16 -14.26 -25.86
CA ILE A 138 -1.08 -13.51 -27.11
C ILE A 138 -0.85 -14.52 -28.26
N PRO A 139 -1.70 -14.54 -29.30
CA PRO A 139 -1.57 -15.50 -30.40
C PRO A 139 -0.22 -15.47 -31.11
N ASP A 140 0.36 -14.26 -31.28
CA ASP A 140 1.62 -14.05 -31.98
C ASP A 140 2.84 -14.64 -31.23
N ASP A 141 2.73 -14.85 -29.92
CA ASP A 141 3.80 -15.43 -29.08
C ASP A 141 3.89 -16.96 -29.20
N GLN A 142 2.97 -17.60 -29.95
CA GLN A 142 2.96 -19.04 -30.24
C GLN A 142 3.09 -19.93 -28.98
N GLY A 143 2.54 -19.48 -27.85
CA GLY A 143 2.62 -20.21 -26.59
C GLY A 143 4.00 -20.20 -25.95
N ALA A 144 4.84 -19.20 -26.22
CA ALA A 144 6.09 -18.96 -25.49
C ALA A 144 5.84 -18.75 -23.99
N GLY A 145 6.83 -19.08 -23.16
CA GLY A 145 6.79 -18.82 -21.73
C GLY A 145 6.81 -17.31 -21.43
N ILE A 146 6.06 -16.85 -20.44
CA ILE A 146 6.00 -15.44 -20.04
C ILE A 146 6.70 -15.21 -18.70
N ALA A 147 7.43 -14.10 -18.61
CA ALA A 147 8.00 -13.60 -17.37
C ALA A 147 7.91 -12.06 -17.37
N TYR A 148 7.49 -11.50 -16.24
CA TYR A 148 7.39 -10.07 -16.05
C TYR A 148 8.74 -9.54 -15.58
N ILE A 149 9.32 -8.63 -16.37
CA ILE A 149 10.50 -7.85 -15.98
C ILE A 149 10.08 -6.77 -14.97
N ASP A 150 8.94 -6.13 -15.23
CA ASP A 150 8.27 -5.18 -14.33
C ASP A 150 6.77 -5.26 -14.59
N ASP A 151 5.97 -5.29 -13.53
CA ASP A 151 4.51 -5.28 -13.59
C ASP A 151 3.90 -3.91 -13.24
N PHE A 152 4.75 -2.92 -12.92
CA PHE A 152 4.41 -1.58 -12.45
C PHE A 152 3.47 -1.53 -11.24
N GLU A 153 3.23 -2.65 -10.57
CA GLU A 153 2.27 -2.73 -9.46
C GLU A 153 2.79 -1.98 -8.24
N GLY A 154 4.11 -2.02 -8.02
CA GLY A 154 4.80 -1.26 -6.99
C GLY A 154 5.10 0.20 -7.35
N ALA A 155 4.81 0.64 -8.58
CA ALA A 155 5.15 1.99 -9.03
C ALA A 155 4.18 3.06 -8.48
N LYS A 156 2.97 2.66 -8.05
CA LYS A 156 1.98 3.60 -7.49
C LYS A 156 2.23 3.80 -6.00
N ARG A 157 2.67 5.00 -5.63
CA ARG A 157 2.73 5.45 -4.23
C ARG A 157 1.52 6.34 -3.93
N ILE A 158 0.75 5.99 -2.91
CA ILE A 158 -0.44 6.74 -2.49
C ILE A 158 -0.20 7.28 -1.09
N ILE A 159 -0.36 8.59 -0.91
CA ILE A 159 -0.41 9.22 0.42
C ILE A 159 -1.89 9.46 0.74
N PRO A 160 -2.50 8.68 1.65
CA PRO A 160 -3.90 8.88 1.98
C PRO A 160 -4.08 10.18 2.78
N LEU A 161 -4.92 11.08 2.25
CA LEU A 161 -5.31 12.32 2.94
C LEU A 161 -6.37 12.11 4.03
N GLY A 162 -6.79 10.87 4.32
CA GLY A 162 -7.71 10.56 5.40
C GLY A 162 -9.13 11.14 5.24
N ILE A 163 -10.13 10.28 5.40
CA ILE A 163 -11.54 10.65 5.28
C ILE A 163 -12.21 10.89 6.64
N GLY A 164 -11.48 10.73 7.75
CA GLY A 164 -12.01 10.97 9.09
C GLY A 164 -12.22 12.46 9.35
N TYR A 165 -13.41 12.87 9.79
CA TYR A 165 -13.75 14.27 10.02
C TYR A 165 -12.80 14.95 11.03
N GLY A 166 -12.38 14.22 12.07
CA GLY A 166 -11.44 14.69 13.09
C GLY A 166 -10.00 14.87 12.60
N LEU A 167 -9.68 14.56 11.34
CA LEU A 167 -8.38 14.86 10.73
C LEU A 167 -8.36 16.23 10.04
N TRP A 168 -9.52 16.85 9.88
CA TRP A 168 -9.70 18.13 9.22
C TRP A 168 -10.05 19.20 10.27
N ARG A 169 -9.63 20.43 10.00
CA ARG A 169 -9.89 21.61 10.81
C ARG A 169 -10.48 22.70 9.92
N ASP A 170 -11.09 23.69 10.56
CA ASP A 170 -11.62 24.86 9.85
C ASP A 170 -10.49 25.58 9.10
N ALA A 171 -10.79 26.11 7.92
CA ALA A 171 -9.79 26.75 7.08
C ALA A 171 -9.53 28.20 7.51
N SER A 172 -8.25 28.59 7.49
CA SER A 172 -7.86 30.01 7.51
C SER A 172 -8.29 30.70 6.21
N PRO A 173 -8.35 32.05 6.18
CA PRO A 173 -8.66 32.78 4.96
C PRO A 173 -7.73 32.39 3.80
N PRO A 174 -8.26 31.79 2.71
CA PRO A 174 -7.44 31.37 1.59
C PRO A 174 -6.92 32.56 0.80
N LEU A 175 -5.64 32.50 0.41
CA LEU A 175 -5.05 33.44 -0.54
C LEU A 175 -5.39 33.01 -1.97
N PHE A 176 -6.12 33.84 -2.69
CA PHE A 176 -6.43 33.62 -4.11
C PHE A 176 -5.52 34.45 -5.01
N GLN A 177 -5.34 34.02 -6.26
CA GLN A 177 -4.54 34.76 -7.23
C GLN A 177 -5.41 35.76 -8.00
N ALA A 178 -5.04 37.04 -7.94
CA ALA A 178 -5.69 38.08 -8.73
C ALA A 178 -5.63 37.75 -10.23
N ASN A 179 -6.77 37.88 -10.92
CA ASN A 179 -6.97 37.57 -12.35
C ASN A 179 -7.02 36.07 -12.74
N VAL A 180 -6.72 35.15 -11.82
CA VAL A 180 -6.96 33.71 -11.99
C VAL A 180 -8.29 33.33 -11.34
N ASP A 181 -8.53 33.86 -10.13
CA ASP A 181 -9.70 33.55 -9.31
C ASP A 181 -10.71 34.71 -9.31
N ALA A 182 -11.07 35.18 -10.52
CA ALA A 182 -11.92 36.37 -10.70
C ALA A 182 -13.33 36.24 -10.11
N ASP A 183 -13.76 35.01 -9.81
CA ASP A 183 -15.09 34.69 -9.28
C ASP A 183 -15.16 34.69 -7.74
N ILE A 184 -14.09 35.10 -7.04
CA ILE A 184 -14.04 35.14 -5.58
C ILE A 184 -13.71 36.54 -5.08
N LYS A 185 -14.25 36.91 -3.92
CA LYS A 185 -13.81 38.09 -3.18
C LYS A 185 -12.39 37.87 -2.70
N ASN A 186 -11.42 38.50 -3.36
CA ASN A 186 -10.00 38.40 -3.03
C ASN A 186 -9.40 39.73 -2.54
N PRO A 187 -9.84 40.25 -1.37
CA PRO A 187 -9.16 41.37 -0.74
C PRO A 187 -7.73 40.96 -0.32
N ALA A 188 -6.86 41.96 -0.20
CA ALA A 188 -5.43 41.75 0.02
C ALA A 188 -5.12 41.18 1.42
N ASP A 189 -5.96 41.51 2.41
CA ASP A 189 -5.80 41.24 3.83
C ASP A 189 -6.76 40.17 4.35
N ASP A 190 -6.25 39.30 5.23
CA ASP A 190 -7.02 38.21 5.84
C ASP A 190 -8.21 38.73 6.67
N THR A 191 -8.05 39.88 7.32
CA THR A 191 -9.09 40.51 8.15
C THR A 191 -10.27 41.02 7.32
N THR A 192 -10.10 41.20 6.02
CA THR A 192 -11.20 41.48 5.09
C THR A 192 -11.67 40.22 4.38
N ARG A 193 -10.79 39.25 4.08
CA ARG A 193 -11.19 37.95 3.53
C ARG A 193 -12.17 37.21 4.45
N ILE A 194 -11.89 37.17 5.75
CA ILE A 194 -12.72 36.48 6.76
C ILE A 194 -14.18 36.98 6.78
N LYS A 195 -14.43 38.24 6.41
CA LYS A 195 -15.78 38.85 6.37
C LYS A 195 -16.72 38.23 5.32
N SER A 196 -16.16 37.47 4.38
CA SER A 196 -16.90 36.73 3.34
C SER A 196 -16.91 35.22 3.57
N LYS A 197 -16.47 34.75 4.75
CA LYS A 197 -16.53 33.34 5.14
C LYS A 197 -17.97 32.91 5.34
N ALA A 198 -18.38 31.89 4.60
CA ALA A 198 -19.71 31.30 4.64
C ALA A 198 -19.70 29.96 5.39
N ARG A 199 -20.88 29.50 5.80
CA ARG A 199 -21.04 28.31 6.64
C ARG A 199 -20.53 27.07 5.92
N THR A 200 -19.56 26.41 6.54
CA THR A 200 -19.01 25.15 6.08
C THR A 200 -18.94 24.20 7.25
N PHE A 201 -19.40 22.96 7.08
CA PHE A 201 -19.23 21.91 8.07
C PHE A 201 -18.95 20.58 7.38
N TRP A 202 -18.24 19.70 8.09
CA TRP A 202 -17.83 18.40 7.57
C TRP A 202 -18.03 17.33 8.64
N TYR A 203 -18.41 16.14 8.18
CA TYR A 203 -18.69 15.02 9.07
C TYR A 203 -18.56 13.69 8.32
N ASN A 204 -18.40 12.61 9.08
CA ASN A 204 -18.64 11.28 8.56
C ASN A 204 -20.10 10.90 8.83
N PRO A 205 -20.90 10.57 7.80
CA PRO A 205 -22.26 10.11 8.00
C PRO A 205 -22.31 8.88 8.92
N SER A 206 -23.30 8.81 9.81
CA SER A 206 -23.48 7.68 10.73
C SER A 206 -23.88 6.39 9.99
N THR A 207 -24.55 6.53 8.84
CA THR A 207 -24.85 5.41 7.95
C THR A 207 -23.70 5.21 6.96
N PRO A 208 -23.18 3.98 6.83
CA PRO A 208 -22.14 3.71 5.84
C PRO A 208 -22.64 3.98 4.42
N THR A 209 -21.78 4.53 3.57
CA THR A 209 -22.12 4.85 2.18
C THR A 209 -21.78 3.65 1.30
N SER A 210 -22.63 3.34 0.32
CA SER A 210 -22.31 2.27 -0.63
C SER A 210 -21.10 2.66 -1.47
N ILE A 211 -20.25 1.70 -1.80
CA ILE A 211 -19.11 1.95 -2.69
C ILE A 211 -19.56 2.43 -4.07
N ASN A 212 -20.70 1.93 -4.56
CA ASN A 212 -21.23 2.28 -5.88
C ASN A 212 -21.81 3.69 -5.93
N ASP A 213 -22.23 4.22 -4.78
CA ASP A 213 -22.66 5.61 -4.67
C ASP A 213 -21.52 6.60 -4.97
N ILE A 214 -20.28 6.19 -4.73
CA ILE A 214 -19.09 7.04 -4.91
C ILE A 214 -18.35 6.71 -6.21
N TYR A 215 -18.10 5.42 -6.46
CA TYR A 215 -17.30 4.99 -7.62
C TYR A 215 -18.14 4.79 -8.88
N GLY A 216 -19.45 4.57 -8.75
CA GLY A 216 -20.35 4.33 -9.88
C GLY A 216 -20.19 2.95 -10.55
N PHE A 217 -20.80 2.86 -11.72
CA PHE A 217 -20.80 1.67 -12.58
C PHE A 217 -20.15 1.99 -13.93
N ASP A 218 -19.56 0.99 -14.56
CA ASP A 218 -19.01 1.09 -15.90
C ASP A 218 -20.11 1.03 -16.98
N GLU A 219 -19.71 1.11 -18.25
CA GLU A 219 -20.63 1.06 -19.41
C GLU A 219 -21.43 -0.25 -19.51
N LYS A 220 -20.97 -1.32 -18.85
CA LYS A 220 -21.61 -2.63 -18.81
C LYS A 220 -22.49 -2.82 -17.58
N GLY A 221 -22.56 -1.82 -16.70
CA GLY A 221 -23.30 -1.87 -15.44
C GLY A 221 -22.58 -2.62 -14.32
N GLU A 222 -21.28 -2.92 -14.46
CA GLU A 222 -20.47 -3.50 -13.38
C GLU A 222 -19.93 -2.40 -12.47
N SER A 223 -19.83 -2.69 -11.17
CA SER A 223 -19.18 -1.79 -10.21
C SER A 223 -17.75 -1.47 -10.64
N ILE A 224 -17.43 -0.18 -10.75
CA ILE A 224 -16.07 0.27 -11.12
C ILE A 224 -15.03 -0.23 -10.10
N LYS A 225 -15.42 -0.29 -8.82
CA LYS A 225 -14.57 -0.82 -7.75
C LYS A 225 -15.09 -2.18 -7.27
N LYS A 226 -14.34 -3.24 -7.58
CA LYS A 226 -14.65 -4.61 -7.14
C LYS A 226 -14.12 -4.83 -5.73
N VAL A 227 -14.98 -5.34 -4.85
CA VAL A 227 -14.68 -5.62 -3.44
C VAL A 227 -15.15 -7.01 -3.05
N ALA A 228 -14.57 -7.55 -1.98
CA ALA A 228 -15.02 -8.81 -1.42
C ALA A 228 -16.44 -8.68 -0.85
N LYS A 229 -17.13 -9.82 -0.73
CA LYS A 229 -18.49 -9.85 -0.18
C LYS A 229 -18.51 -9.31 1.25
N GLY A 230 -19.37 -8.32 1.52
CA GLY A 230 -19.49 -7.65 2.81
C GLY A 230 -18.57 -6.43 3.01
N GLN A 231 -17.83 -6.01 1.97
CA GLN A 231 -16.99 -4.81 1.98
C GLN A 231 -17.50 -3.73 1.01
N ASP A 232 -18.80 -3.73 0.73
CA ASP A 232 -19.47 -2.77 -0.16
C ASP A 232 -19.84 -1.45 0.52
N GLN A 233 -19.55 -1.33 1.81
CA GLN A 233 -19.75 -0.11 2.59
C GLN A 233 -18.42 0.58 2.87
N ILE A 234 -18.40 1.89 2.65
CA ILE A 234 -17.24 2.75 2.86
C ILE A 234 -17.60 3.97 3.70
N THR A 235 -16.64 4.42 4.49
CA THR A 235 -16.70 5.73 5.14
C THR A 235 -16.42 6.81 4.09
N VAL A 236 -17.11 7.95 4.20
CA VAL A 236 -16.88 9.12 3.34
C VAL A 236 -16.84 10.37 4.19
N LEU A 237 -16.07 11.36 3.76
CA LEU A 237 -16.13 12.70 4.33
C LEU A 237 -17.20 13.50 3.58
N SER A 238 -18.28 13.86 4.26
CA SER A 238 -19.30 14.75 3.70
C SER A 238 -18.94 16.19 4.03
N LEU A 239 -18.88 17.04 3.01
CA LEU A 239 -18.66 18.48 3.13
C LEU A 239 -19.94 19.21 2.73
N ASN A 240 -20.47 20.05 3.63
CA ASN A 240 -21.61 20.89 3.35
C ASN A 240 -21.17 22.35 3.35
N TYR A 241 -21.51 23.05 2.26
CA TYR A 241 -21.18 24.46 2.07
C TYR A 241 -22.46 25.23 1.77
N ASN A 242 -22.75 26.25 2.58
CA ASN A 242 -23.87 27.14 2.39
C ASN A 242 -23.39 28.58 2.19
N PRO A 243 -23.36 29.10 0.94
CA PRO A 243 -22.81 30.41 0.62
C PRO A 243 -23.60 31.59 1.20
N THR A 244 -24.86 31.39 1.59
CA THR A 244 -25.73 32.45 2.12
C THR A 244 -25.82 32.44 3.65
N ALA A 245 -25.25 31.44 4.31
CA ALA A 245 -25.20 31.38 5.77
C ALA A 245 -23.83 31.84 6.27
N ARG A 246 -23.83 32.53 7.41
CA ARG A 246 -22.60 33.02 8.08
C ARG A 246 -21.74 31.84 8.54
N GLY A 247 -20.45 31.90 8.27
CA GLY A 247 -19.48 30.94 8.80
C GLY A 247 -18.97 31.30 10.20
N THR A 248 -18.31 30.33 10.84
CA THR A 248 -17.57 30.47 12.09
C THR A 248 -16.60 31.66 12.05
N TYR A 249 -16.59 32.45 13.13
CA TYR A 249 -15.70 33.59 13.36
C TYR A 249 -15.80 34.72 12.31
N ASN A 250 -16.92 34.78 11.56
CA ASN A 250 -17.20 35.90 10.66
C ASN A 250 -17.92 37.03 11.41
N PHE A 251 -17.13 37.99 11.91
CA PHE A 251 -17.61 39.19 12.59
C PHE A 251 -17.72 40.43 11.67
N SER A 252 -18.14 40.24 10.42
CA SER A 252 -18.32 41.37 9.50
C SER A 252 -19.30 42.42 10.06
N PRO A 253 -18.93 43.72 10.07
CA PRO A 253 -19.84 44.78 10.51
C PRO A 253 -20.99 45.04 9.52
N ASP A 254 -20.95 44.44 8.34
CA ASP A 254 -22.03 44.51 7.34
C ASP A 254 -22.10 43.20 6.54
N LEU A 255 -22.77 42.19 7.12
CA LEU A 255 -23.01 40.90 6.49
C LEU A 255 -23.90 40.99 5.25
N ARG A 256 -24.73 42.03 5.12
CA ARG A 256 -25.54 42.20 3.91
C ARG A 256 -24.66 42.46 2.70
N THR A 257 -23.65 43.30 2.84
CA THR A 257 -22.70 43.57 1.76
C THR A 257 -21.63 42.48 1.65
N THR A 258 -21.03 42.04 2.76
CA THR A 258 -19.88 41.14 2.68
C THR A 258 -20.24 39.67 2.45
N LEU A 259 -21.44 39.23 2.84
CA LEU A 259 -21.91 37.84 2.68
C LEU A 259 -23.07 37.75 1.67
N LEU A 260 -24.16 38.50 1.87
CA LEU A 260 -25.40 38.29 1.10
C LEU A 260 -25.44 38.94 -0.28
N ALA A 261 -24.70 40.02 -0.52
CA ALA A 261 -24.75 40.73 -1.81
C ALA A 261 -24.24 39.88 -2.97
N GLU A 262 -23.21 39.06 -2.74
CA GLU A 262 -22.61 38.19 -3.76
C GLU A 262 -22.26 36.80 -3.17
N PRO A 263 -23.25 35.94 -2.89
CA PRO A 263 -23.01 34.67 -2.20
C PRO A 263 -22.10 33.72 -2.98
N ARG A 264 -22.14 33.78 -4.32
CA ARG A 264 -21.30 32.97 -5.20
C ARG A 264 -19.81 33.26 -5.08
N LYS A 265 -19.43 34.42 -4.53
CA LYS A 265 -18.04 34.84 -4.34
C LYS A 265 -17.53 34.64 -2.92
N ASN A 266 -18.37 34.11 -2.03
CA ASN A 266 -17.98 33.78 -0.67
C ASN A 266 -17.12 32.52 -0.67
N TRP A 267 -16.41 32.28 0.43
CA TRP A 267 -15.54 31.12 0.58
C TRP A 267 -15.90 30.33 1.84
N GLY A 268 -15.43 29.10 1.89
CA GLY A 268 -15.58 28.21 3.02
C GLY A 268 -14.81 26.94 2.73
N GLY A 269 -14.23 26.32 3.75
CA GLY A 269 -13.36 25.18 3.51
C GLY A 269 -12.83 24.54 4.77
N VAL A 270 -12.03 23.51 4.55
CA VAL A 270 -11.34 22.75 5.58
C VAL A 270 -9.87 22.63 5.20
N GLN A 271 -9.02 22.54 6.20
CA GLN A 271 -7.60 22.31 6.03
C GLN A 271 -7.11 21.18 6.91
N ARG A 272 -5.99 20.57 6.51
CA ARG A 272 -5.29 19.57 7.30
C ARG A 272 -3.81 19.64 7.02
N LEU A 273 -3.02 19.24 8.00
CA LEU A 273 -1.62 18.95 7.81
C LEU A 273 -1.47 17.64 7.02
N ILE A 274 -0.65 17.66 5.96
CA ILE A 274 -0.21 16.43 5.29
C ILE A 274 0.79 15.74 6.22
N SER A 275 0.75 14.41 6.29
CA SER A 275 1.62 13.62 7.18
C SER A 275 3.06 14.12 7.16
N THR A 276 3.68 14.23 8.34
CA THR A 276 5.06 14.71 8.49
C THR A 276 6.09 13.85 7.75
N THR A 277 5.74 12.60 7.44
CA THR A 277 6.54 11.69 6.60
C THR A 277 6.46 11.98 5.11
N ALA A 278 5.54 12.85 4.68
CA ALA A 278 5.24 13.17 3.29
C ALA A 278 5.37 14.67 2.99
N LEU A 279 6.23 15.39 3.72
CA LEU A 279 6.43 16.83 3.55
C LEU A 279 7.09 17.19 2.21
N ASP A 280 7.88 16.29 1.62
CA ASP A 280 8.53 16.51 0.33
C ASP A 280 7.87 15.69 -0.77
N LEU A 281 6.79 16.23 -1.34
CA LEU A 281 6.02 15.59 -2.41
C LEU A 281 6.86 15.39 -3.70
N VAL A 282 7.91 16.21 -3.91
CA VAL A 282 8.78 16.14 -5.08
C VAL A 282 9.72 14.95 -4.96
N ARG A 283 10.40 14.80 -3.81
CA ARG A 283 11.24 13.63 -3.54
C ARG A 283 10.44 12.32 -3.61
N GLU A 284 9.17 12.39 -3.25
CA GLU A 284 8.26 11.25 -3.25
C GLU A 284 7.55 11.00 -4.60
N ASN A 285 7.91 11.77 -5.64
CA ASN A 285 7.39 11.64 -7.01
C ASN A 285 5.85 11.62 -7.09
N ILE A 286 5.20 12.51 -6.32
CA ILE A 286 3.74 12.63 -6.29
C ILE A 286 3.28 13.55 -7.42
N ASN A 287 2.53 13.00 -8.37
CA ASN A 287 2.14 13.71 -9.60
C ASN A 287 0.65 14.02 -9.70
N PHE A 288 -0.19 13.33 -8.93
CA PHE A 288 -1.64 13.41 -9.07
C PHE A 288 -2.32 13.53 -7.72
N ILE A 289 -3.42 14.29 -7.71
CA ILE A 289 -4.40 14.31 -6.63
C ILE A 289 -5.62 13.56 -7.16
N GLU A 290 -5.91 12.40 -6.57
CA GLU A 290 -7.08 11.60 -6.91
C GLU A 290 -8.19 11.85 -5.89
N VAL A 291 -9.35 12.32 -6.36
CA VAL A 291 -10.52 12.55 -5.50
C VAL A 291 -11.75 11.94 -6.16
N TRP A 292 -12.52 11.18 -5.39
CA TRP A 292 -13.84 10.69 -5.78
C TRP A 292 -14.90 11.52 -5.08
N VAL A 293 -15.73 12.22 -5.86
CA VAL A 293 -16.71 13.16 -5.32
C VAL A 293 -18.10 12.80 -5.83
N ARG A 294 -19.05 12.71 -4.90
CA ARG A 294 -20.49 12.67 -5.20
C ARG A 294 -21.13 13.97 -4.74
N VAL A 295 -21.90 14.60 -5.62
CA VAL A 295 -22.72 15.76 -5.24
C VAL A 295 -24.10 15.26 -4.79
N ASN A 296 -24.38 15.39 -3.49
CA ASN A 296 -25.67 14.99 -2.91
C ASN A 296 -26.77 16.03 -3.09
N LYS A 297 -26.41 17.33 -3.07
CA LYS A 297 -27.33 18.45 -3.22
C LYS A 297 -26.72 19.52 -4.12
N GLY A 298 -27.53 20.02 -5.04
CA GLY A 298 -27.11 20.98 -6.07
C GLY A 298 -26.78 20.31 -7.40
N THR A 299 -26.23 21.07 -8.33
CA THR A 299 -25.84 20.61 -9.67
C THR A 299 -24.34 20.79 -9.88
N ILE A 300 -23.75 19.95 -10.73
CA ILE A 300 -22.39 20.17 -11.22
C ILE A 300 -22.50 21.07 -12.44
N ASP A 301 -21.98 22.29 -12.35
CA ASP A 301 -21.85 23.22 -13.49
C ASP A 301 -20.53 23.98 -13.40
N SER A 302 -20.17 24.68 -14.49
CA SER A 302 -18.91 25.43 -14.60
C SER A 302 -18.82 26.65 -13.68
N THR A 303 -19.90 27.01 -12.97
CA THR A 303 -19.95 28.20 -12.10
C THR A 303 -19.59 27.88 -10.65
N ARG A 304 -19.41 26.60 -10.30
CA ARG A 304 -19.00 26.15 -8.97
C ARG A 304 -17.56 25.66 -9.01
N LYS A 305 -16.74 26.12 -8.07
CA LYS A 305 -15.31 25.81 -8.02
C LYS A 305 -14.94 25.21 -6.67
N VAL A 306 -14.07 24.21 -6.71
CA VAL A 306 -13.41 23.63 -5.54
C VAL A 306 -11.93 23.92 -5.68
N TYR A 307 -11.34 24.51 -4.65
CA TYR A 307 -9.92 24.82 -4.61
C TYR A 307 -9.21 23.83 -3.69
N ILE A 308 -8.10 23.29 -4.17
CA ILE A 308 -7.22 22.41 -3.39
C ILE A 308 -5.88 23.13 -3.29
N ASN A 309 -5.70 23.81 -2.17
CA ASN A 309 -4.43 24.49 -1.87
C ASN A 309 -3.45 23.48 -1.28
N LEU A 310 -2.22 23.47 -1.80
CA LEU A 310 -1.14 22.61 -1.31
C LEU A 310 0.10 23.46 -1.06
N GLY A 311 0.79 23.19 0.05
CA GLY A 311 2.02 23.87 0.43
C GLY A 311 1.92 24.48 1.81
N SER A 312 2.55 25.65 1.99
CA SER A 312 2.48 26.41 3.24
C SER A 312 1.18 27.21 3.29
N ILE A 313 0.26 26.77 4.16
CA ILE A 313 -1.05 27.39 4.38
C ILE A 313 -1.05 27.96 5.81
N SER A 314 -1.69 29.11 6.01
CA SER A 314 -1.83 29.69 7.35
C SER A 314 -2.69 28.79 8.25
N GLU A 315 -2.30 28.65 9.51
CA GLU A 315 -3.12 28.00 10.55
C GLU A 315 -3.96 29.02 11.35
N ASP A 316 -3.81 30.32 11.05
CA ASP A 316 -4.49 31.42 11.75
C ASP A 316 -5.94 31.58 11.25
N VAL A 317 -6.88 30.95 11.97
CA VAL A 317 -8.32 30.98 11.65
C VAL A 317 -8.99 32.28 12.13
N LEU A 318 -8.58 32.82 13.28
CA LEU A 318 -9.14 34.05 13.87
C LEU A 318 -8.51 35.33 13.31
N VAL A 319 -7.44 35.22 12.52
CA VAL A 319 -6.71 36.33 11.92
C VAL A 319 -6.15 37.29 12.98
N ASN A 320 -5.60 36.72 14.06
CA ASN A 320 -5.03 37.46 15.18
C ASN A 320 -3.51 37.29 15.33
N SER A 321 -2.88 36.49 14.45
CA SER A 321 -1.46 36.13 14.49
C SER A 321 -0.99 35.50 15.81
N SER A 322 -1.92 34.89 16.54
CA SER A 322 -1.70 34.17 17.80
C SER A 322 -1.99 32.69 17.63
N LEU A 323 -1.47 31.89 18.57
CA LEU A 323 -1.85 30.49 18.69
C LEU A 323 -3.11 30.40 19.56
N ASP A 324 -4.19 29.96 18.95
CA ASP A 324 -5.51 29.83 19.55
C ASP A 324 -5.80 28.38 19.93
N THR A 325 -6.41 28.16 21.09
CA THR A 325 -6.76 26.82 21.59
C THR A 325 -7.81 26.92 22.68
N GLU A 326 -8.69 25.93 22.73
CA GLU A 326 -9.66 25.78 23.83
C GLU A 326 -9.03 25.12 25.07
N ASP A 327 -8.01 24.28 24.87
CA ASP A 327 -7.24 23.64 25.95
C ASP A 327 -6.65 24.66 26.94
N LYS A 328 -6.99 24.48 28.22
CA LYS A 328 -6.54 25.29 29.36
C LYS A 328 -5.53 24.51 30.20
N GLY A 329 -4.79 25.25 31.04
CA GLY A 329 -3.77 24.70 31.92
C GLY A 329 -2.38 24.55 31.29
N ALA A 330 -1.45 23.96 32.04
CA ALA A 330 -0.04 23.85 31.64
C ALA A 330 0.22 22.78 30.57
N PHE A 331 -0.71 21.84 30.38
CA PHE A 331 -0.59 20.72 29.45
C PHE A 331 -1.81 20.69 28.53
N LYS A 332 -1.62 21.11 27.27
CA LYS A 332 -2.62 21.00 26.21
C LYS A 332 -2.72 19.53 25.80
N ASN A 333 -3.74 18.84 26.31
CA ASN A 333 -3.88 17.40 26.20
C ASN A 333 -4.87 16.98 25.09
N GLY A 334 -5.57 17.93 24.45
CA GLY A 334 -6.58 17.68 23.42
C GLY A 334 -7.79 16.91 23.93
N ILE A 335 -8.08 16.99 25.24
CA ILE A 335 -9.23 16.37 25.88
C ILE A 335 -10.06 17.49 26.50
N LEU A 336 -11.36 17.51 26.21
CA LEU A 336 -12.30 18.47 26.78
C LEU A 336 -12.36 18.33 28.31
N ASN A 337 -11.78 19.30 29.03
CA ASN A 337 -11.87 19.42 30.48
C ASN A 337 -12.93 20.45 30.90
N GLU A 338 -13.25 20.48 32.19
CA GLU A 338 -14.21 21.44 32.74
C GLU A 338 -13.75 22.88 32.48
N GLY A 339 -14.59 23.64 31.76
CA GLY A 339 -14.31 25.01 31.35
C GLY A 339 -13.56 25.18 30.03
N GLU A 340 -13.32 24.12 29.26
CA GLU A 340 -12.66 24.16 27.93
C GLU A 340 -13.63 24.11 26.74
N ASP A 341 -14.94 24.16 26.97
CA ASP A 341 -15.97 24.24 25.92
C ASP A 341 -16.19 25.70 25.51
N THR A 342 -15.17 26.31 24.90
CA THR A 342 -15.17 27.75 24.56
C THR A 342 -14.69 28.03 23.14
N GLY A 343 -14.65 27.00 22.28
CA GLY A 343 -14.11 27.12 20.93
C GLY A 343 -12.65 27.61 20.89
N ILE A 344 -12.16 27.93 19.69
CA ILE A 344 -10.77 28.39 19.53
C ILE A 344 -10.58 29.84 19.98
N ASP A 345 -11.64 30.64 20.11
CA ASP A 345 -11.54 32.01 20.61
C ASP A 345 -11.41 32.10 22.14
N GLY A 346 -11.69 30.99 22.84
CA GLY A 346 -11.52 30.88 24.29
C GLY A 346 -12.62 31.60 25.09
N LEU A 347 -13.71 32.01 24.44
CA LEU A 347 -14.80 32.76 25.05
C LEU A 347 -16.04 31.86 25.27
N THR A 348 -16.80 32.14 26.32
CA THR A 348 -18.15 31.57 26.46
C THR A 348 -19.17 32.43 25.71
N ASP A 349 -20.35 31.88 25.37
CA ASP A 349 -21.45 32.65 24.75
C ASP A 349 -21.73 34.00 25.45
N GLU A 350 -21.63 34.04 26.79
CA GLU A 350 -21.81 35.27 27.55
C GLU A 350 -20.68 36.29 27.34
N GLN A 351 -19.44 35.81 27.28
CA GLN A 351 -18.28 36.66 27.01
C GLN A 351 -18.27 37.13 25.55
N GLU A 352 -18.70 36.28 24.62
CA GLU A 352 -18.85 36.61 23.21
C GLU A 352 -19.86 37.73 22.99
N ARG A 353 -21.04 37.66 23.61
CA ARG A 353 -22.06 38.73 23.50
C ARG A 353 -21.51 40.09 23.90
N ASN A 354 -20.67 40.12 24.93
CA ASN A 354 -20.06 41.36 25.41
C ASN A 354 -18.92 41.81 24.50
N THR A 355 -18.05 40.89 24.09
CA THR A 355 -16.87 41.16 23.25
C THR A 355 -17.28 41.61 21.85
N PHE A 356 -18.30 40.96 21.28
CA PHE A 356 -18.80 41.18 19.93
C PHE A 356 -20.10 42.00 19.90
N ALA A 357 -20.41 42.74 20.96
CA ALA A 357 -21.59 43.61 21.03
C ALA A 357 -21.67 44.61 19.86
N SER A 358 -20.52 45.13 19.42
CA SER A 358 -20.45 46.04 18.26
C SER A 358 -20.85 45.34 16.96
N PHE A 359 -20.43 44.09 16.77
CA PHE A 359 -20.83 43.27 15.63
C PHE A 359 -22.34 43.01 15.65
N LEU A 360 -22.89 42.65 16.81
CA LEU A 360 -24.32 42.42 17.01
C LEU A 360 -25.17 43.66 16.69
N ALA A 361 -24.72 44.84 17.12
CA ALA A 361 -25.41 46.11 16.90
C ALA A 361 -25.27 46.64 15.47
N SER A 362 -24.18 46.33 14.77
CA SER A 362 -23.90 46.83 13.42
C SER A 362 -24.73 46.16 12.32
N ASN A 363 -25.22 44.95 12.57
CA ASN A 363 -25.99 44.16 11.61
C ASN A 363 -27.49 44.19 11.93
N THR A 364 -28.33 43.99 10.91
CA THR A 364 -29.78 43.82 11.10
C THR A 364 -30.17 42.37 10.85
N TRP A 365 -30.73 41.74 11.87
CA TRP A 365 -31.12 40.33 11.87
C TRP A 365 -32.51 40.11 11.29
N GLY A 366 -32.73 38.94 10.66
CA GLY A 366 -33.99 38.59 10.02
C GLY A 366 -33.96 37.19 9.40
N PRO A 367 -34.97 36.82 8.59
CA PRO A 367 -35.07 35.47 8.01
C PRO A 367 -33.83 35.04 7.20
N ASP A 368 -33.20 35.97 6.48
CA ASP A 368 -32.03 35.69 5.63
C ASP A 368 -30.69 35.77 6.40
N LEU A 369 -30.68 36.40 7.58
CA LEU A 369 -29.54 36.50 8.50
C LEU A 369 -30.06 36.26 9.92
N PRO A 370 -30.15 34.99 10.37
CA PRO A 370 -30.59 34.66 11.71
C PRO A 370 -29.79 35.40 12.77
N ASP A 371 -30.46 35.80 13.85
CA ASP A 371 -29.83 36.47 14.99
C ASP A 371 -28.82 35.53 15.67
N PRO A 372 -27.52 35.89 15.72
CA PRO A 372 -26.49 35.07 16.33
C PRO A 372 -26.26 35.43 17.80
N THR A 373 -27.19 36.09 18.49
CA THR A 373 -26.99 36.50 19.91
C THR A 373 -26.70 35.32 20.84
N ASP A 374 -27.23 34.14 20.54
CA ASP A 374 -26.98 32.92 21.32
C ASP A 374 -25.66 32.22 20.96
N ASP A 375 -25.05 32.58 19.82
CA ASP A 375 -23.80 32.02 19.32
C ASP A 375 -23.06 33.06 18.43
N PRO A 376 -22.54 34.15 19.03
CA PRO A 376 -21.90 35.20 18.23
C PRO A 376 -20.68 34.70 17.45
N SER A 377 -19.91 33.76 17.96
CA SER A 377 -18.75 33.18 17.25
C SER A 377 -19.13 32.14 16.20
N GLY A 378 -20.30 31.52 16.31
CA GLY A 378 -20.78 30.53 15.34
C GLY A 378 -20.14 29.16 15.49
N ASP A 379 -19.49 28.90 16.63
CA ASP A 379 -18.68 27.72 16.94
C ASP A 379 -19.39 26.73 17.88
N ASN A 380 -20.59 27.06 18.34
CA ASN A 380 -21.42 26.13 19.08
C ASN A 380 -21.69 24.84 18.30
N TRP A 381 -21.45 23.71 18.97
CA TRP A 381 -21.66 22.41 18.39
C TRP A 381 -23.14 22.00 18.45
N SER A 382 -23.63 21.36 17.38
CA SER A 382 -24.99 20.81 17.32
C SER A 382 -24.96 19.36 16.84
N TRP A 383 -25.84 18.52 17.40
CA TRP A 383 -26.00 17.12 16.97
C TRP A 383 -26.99 16.96 15.81
N ASN A 384 -27.89 17.93 15.60
CA ASN A 384 -28.99 17.82 14.64
C ASN A 384 -28.69 18.67 13.39
N PHE A 385 -28.48 18.00 12.25
CA PHE A 385 -28.27 18.62 10.95
C PHE A 385 -29.23 18.10 9.90
#